data_AF-A0A7R9EIP9-F1
#
_entry.id   AF-A0A7R9EIP9-F1
#
_cell.length_a   1.000
_cell.length_b   1.000
_cell.length_c   1.000
_cell.angle_alpha   90.00
_cell.angle_beta   90.00
_cell.angle_gamma   90.00
#
_symmetry.space_group_name_H-M   'P 1'
#
loop_
_entity.id
_entity.type
_entity.pdbx_description
1 polymer ?
#
loop_
_entity_poly.entity_id
_entity_poly.type
_entity_poly.pdbx_seq_one_letter_code
_entity_poly.pdbx_strand_id
1 'polypeptide(L)'
;MMVYRAFRNNRKRRLKLVHMSINLLAFIIAVVALQAAFDSHNNKKIPNIYSLHSWLGLCAVIIFAAQWVFGFVAFLFPELNASIRSAMMPVHIFFGLLAFVLSVATALIGLTEKAIFVR
;
A
#
# COMPACT_ATOMS: atom_id res chain seq x y z
N MET A 1 5.17 6.73 4.70
CA MET A 1 4.42 7.82 5.38
C MET A 1 5.27 8.90 6.02
N MET A 2 6.10 8.61 7.03
CA MET A 2 6.69 9.64 7.90
C MET A 2 7.95 10.34 7.40
N VAL A 3 8.48 9.97 6.22
CA VAL A 3 9.76 10.46 5.66
C VAL A 3 9.87 11.99 5.69
N TYR A 4 8.81 12.71 5.31
CA TYR A 4 8.80 14.18 5.30
C TYR A 4 8.87 14.81 6.69
N ARG A 5 8.36 14.12 7.72
CA ARG A 5 8.39 14.59 9.11
C ARG A 5 9.73 14.24 9.77
N ALA A 6 10.21 13.02 9.55
CA ALA A 6 11.48 12.54 10.10
C ALA A 6 12.68 13.33 9.58
N PHE A 7 12.65 13.77 8.32
CA PHE A 7 13.79 14.38 7.65
C PHE A 7 13.48 15.81 7.15
N ARG A 8 12.82 16.62 7.99
CA ARG A 8 12.28 17.95 7.63
C ARG A 8 13.31 18.94 7.02
N ASN A 9 14.59 18.81 7.39
CA ASN A 9 15.66 19.72 6.95
C ASN A 9 16.27 19.34 5.59
N ASN A 10 15.83 18.26 4.96
CA ASN A 10 16.37 17.81 3.67
C ASN A 10 15.66 18.44 2.47
N ARG A 11 16.34 18.44 1.31
CA ARG A 11 15.77 18.92 0.04
C ARG A 11 14.48 18.17 -0.30
N LYS A 12 13.37 18.89 -0.54
CA LYS A 12 12.04 18.31 -0.84
C LYS A 12 12.08 17.27 -1.97
N ARG A 13 12.85 17.51 -3.04
CA ARG A 13 13.00 16.55 -4.15
C ARG A 13 13.61 15.22 -3.70
N ARG A 14 14.60 15.24 -2.79
CA ARG A 14 15.18 14.01 -2.21
C ARG A 14 14.13 13.27 -1.37
N LEU A 15 13.36 14.00 -0.56
CA LEU A 15 12.29 13.41 0.25
C LEU A 15 11.20 12.76 -0.61
N LYS A 16 10.81 13.38 -1.73
CA LYS A 16 9.89 12.79 -2.73
C LYS A 16 10.42 11.47 -3.27
N LEU A 17 11.69 11.44 -3.69
CA LEU A 17 12.33 10.23 -4.21
C LEU A 17 12.38 9.13 -3.16
N VAL A 18 12.86 9.43 -1.94
CA VAL A 18 12.93 8.44 -0.84
C VAL A 18 11.54 7.91 -0.50
N HIS A 19 10.53 8.79 -0.39
CA HIS A 19 9.15 8.37 -0.15
C HIS A 19 8.65 7.44 -1.27
N MET A 20 8.88 7.77 -2.53
CA MET A 20 8.47 6.97 -3.68
C MET A 20 9.15 5.59 -3.68
N SER A 21 10.47 5.55 -3.48
CA SER A 21 11.27 4.33 -3.49
C SER A 21 10.87 3.36 -2.36
N ILE A 22 10.66 3.87 -1.14
CA ILE A 22 10.24 3.03 -0.02
C ILE A 22 8.85 2.43 -0.28
N ASN A 23 7.91 3.23 -0.80
CA ASN A 23 6.58 2.70 -1.11
C ASN A 23 6.61 1.73 -2.30
N LEU A 24 7.47 1.94 -3.30
CA LEU A 24 7.64 0.98 -4.40
C LEU A 24 8.16 -0.36 -3.88
N LEU A 25 9.18 -0.34 -3.01
CA LEU A 25 9.71 -1.55 -2.39
C LEU A 25 8.64 -2.27 -1.57
N ALA A 26 7.87 -1.54 -0.77
CA ALA A 26 6.76 -2.10 -0.01
C ALA A 26 5.70 -2.74 -0.92
N PHE A 27 5.38 -2.11 -2.07
CA PHE A 27 4.46 -2.66 -3.04
C PHE A 27 4.98 -3.96 -3.68
N ILE A 28 6.26 -4.00 -4.08
CA ILE A 28 6.90 -5.22 -4.62
C ILE A 28 6.81 -6.36 -3.61
N ILE A 29 7.13 -6.10 -2.34
CA ILE A 29 7.02 -7.10 -1.27
C ILE A 29 5.57 -7.57 -1.12
N ALA A 30 4.58 -6.67 -1.17
CA ALA A 30 3.17 -7.03 -1.08
C ALA A 30 2.70 -7.90 -2.26
N VAL A 31 3.16 -7.63 -3.48
CA VAL A 31 2.85 -8.45 -4.67
C VAL A 31 3.43 -9.86 -4.53
N VAL A 32 4.69 -9.98 -4.09
CA VAL A 32 5.33 -11.27 -3.83
C VAL A 32 4.58 -12.03 -2.74
N ALA A 33 4.15 -11.35 -1.66
CA ALA A 33 3.38 -11.97 -0.59
C ALA A 33 2.01 -12.47 -1.07
N LEU A 34 1.30 -11.70 -1.92
CA LEU A 34 0.06 -12.14 -2.54
C LEU A 34 0.29 -13.38 -3.42
N GLN A 35 1.30 -13.34 -4.28
CA GLN A 35 1.65 -14.48 -5.12
C GLN A 35 1.88 -15.74 -4.29
N ALA A 36 2.68 -15.63 -3.22
CA ALA A 36 2.93 -16.74 -2.30
C ALA A 36 1.64 -17.29 -1.65
N ALA A 37 0.68 -16.42 -1.30
CA ALA A 37 -0.60 -16.83 -0.73
C ALA A 37 -1.45 -17.60 -1.75
N PHE A 38 -1.58 -17.09 -2.98
CA PHE A 38 -2.30 -17.77 -4.07
C PHE A 38 -1.64 -19.12 -4.41
N ASP A 39 -0.31 -19.17 -4.54
CA ASP A 39 0.43 -20.39 -4.84
C ASP A 39 0.23 -21.43 -3.73
N SER A 40 0.28 -21.03 -2.45
CA SER A 40 0.01 -21.93 -1.33
C SER A 40 -1.42 -22.49 -1.35
N HIS A 41 -2.41 -21.67 -1.72
CA HIS A 41 -3.80 -22.13 -1.81
C HIS A 41 -3.99 -23.08 -2.98
N ASN A 42 -3.48 -22.73 -4.16
CA ASN A 42 -3.58 -23.53 -5.37
C ASN A 42 -2.93 -24.91 -5.20
N ASN A 43 -1.72 -24.96 -4.63
CA ASN A 43 -1.01 -26.22 -4.37
C ASN A 43 -1.75 -27.13 -3.39
N LYS A 44 -2.54 -26.56 -2.46
CA LYS A 44 -3.34 -27.29 -1.46
C LYS A 44 -4.80 -27.45 -1.86
N LYS A 45 -5.21 -26.98 -3.05
CA LYS A 45 -6.60 -26.95 -3.53
C LYS A 45 -7.57 -26.25 -2.57
N ILE A 46 -7.09 -25.20 -1.91
CA ILE A 46 -7.90 -24.33 -1.04
C ILE A 46 -8.52 -23.24 -1.93
N PRO A 47 -9.82 -22.94 -1.82
CA PRO A 47 -10.43 -21.83 -2.55
C PRO A 47 -9.73 -20.50 -2.25
N ASN A 48 -9.64 -19.62 -3.26
CA ASN A 48 -9.08 -18.29 -3.09
C ASN A 48 -10.18 -17.25 -2.82
N ILE A 49 -9.80 -16.13 -2.19
CA ILE A 49 -10.62 -14.92 -2.03
C ILE A 49 -12.00 -15.16 -1.37
N TYR A 50 -12.08 -16.08 -0.40
CA TYR A 50 -13.33 -16.36 0.32
C TYR A 50 -13.41 -15.71 1.72
N SER A 51 -12.28 -15.25 2.28
CA SER A 51 -12.23 -14.73 3.65
C SER A 51 -12.25 -13.21 3.71
N LEU A 52 -12.70 -12.64 4.84
CA LEU A 52 -12.66 -11.19 5.05
C LEU A 52 -11.23 -10.64 4.98
N HIS A 53 -10.24 -11.39 5.50
CA HIS A 53 -8.83 -11.05 5.33
C HIS A 53 -8.46 -10.88 3.85
N SER A 54 -8.87 -11.84 3.00
CA SER A 54 -8.53 -11.80 1.58
C SER A 54 -9.21 -10.65 0.83
N TRP A 55 -10.44 -10.29 1.18
CA TRP A 55 -11.16 -9.16 0.58
C TRP A 55 -10.52 -7.83 0.96
N LEU A 56 -10.29 -7.60 2.26
CA LEU A 56 -9.68 -6.35 2.74
C LEU A 56 -8.22 -6.24 2.28
N GLY A 57 -7.48 -7.34 2.24
CA GLY A 57 -6.10 -7.37 1.75
C GLY A 57 -5.99 -7.03 0.28
N LEU A 58 -6.86 -7.59 -0.57
CA LEU A 58 -6.88 -7.25 -1.99
C LEU A 58 -7.26 -5.78 -2.21
N CYS A 59 -8.28 -5.29 -1.50
CA CYS A 59 -8.64 -3.87 -1.51
C CYS A 59 -7.47 -2.97 -1.09
N ALA A 60 -6.74 -3.33 -0.03
CA ALA A 60 -5.58 -2.57 0.43
C ALA A 60 -4.48 -2.49 -0.63
N VAL A 61 -4.16 -3.61 -1.29
CA VAL A 61 -3.13 -3.64 -2.34
C VAL A 61 -3.56 -2.86 -3.58
N ILE A 62 -4.82 -2.93 -3.99
CA ILE A 62 -5.35 -2.14 -5.11
C ILE A 62 -5.28 -0.64 -4.80
N ILE A 63 -5.74 -0.22 -3.62
CA ILE A 63 -5.66 1.19 -3.19
C ILE A 63 -4.20 1.64 -3.12
N PHE A 64 -3.30 0.80 -2.60
CA PHE A 64 -1.87 1.12 -2.52
C PHE A 64 -1.26 1.30 -3.91
N ALA A 65 -1.54 0.41 -4.85
CA ALA A 65 -1.07 0.50 -6.24
C ALA A 65 -1.56 1.79 -6.89
N ALA A 66 -2.86 2.08 -6.77
CA ALA A 66 -3.47 3.30 -7.29
C ALA A 66 -2.84 4.55 -6.68
N GLN A 67 -2.61 4.56 -5.36
CA GLN A 67 -1.94 5.66 -4.66
C GLN A 67 -0.49 5.86 -5.10
N TRP A 68 0.24 4.77 -5.37
CA TRP A 68 1.61 4.86 -5.86
C TRP A 68 1.67 5.49 -7.25
N VAL A 69 0.84 5.01 -8.19
CA VAL A 69 0.77 5.54 -9.57
C VAL A 69 0.32 7.00 -9.55
N PHE A 70 -0.77 7.30 -8.83
CA PHE A 70 -1.28 8.65 -8.66
C PHE A 70 -0.21 9.58 -8.07
N GLY A 71 0.46 9.15 -6.99
CA GLY A 71 1.48 9.94 -6.32
C GLY A 71 2.69 10.21 -7.23
N PHE A 72 3.05 9.25 -8.07
CA PHE A 72 4.12 9.38 -9.05
C PHE A 72 3.79 10.45 -10.09
N VAL A 73 2.62 10.33 -10.74
CA VAL A 73 2.17 11.26 -11.79
C VAL A 73 1.96 12.66 -11.24
N ALA A 74 1.26 12.79 -10.11
CA ALA A 74 0.90 14.07 -9.53
C ALA A 74 2.11 14.83 -8.98
N PHE A 75 3.00 14.16 -8.25
CA PHE A 75 4.01 14.82 -7.42
C PHE A 75 5.46 14.61 -7.85
N LEU A 76 5.78 13.72 -8.80
CA LEU A 76 7.15 13.44 -9.19
C LEU A 76 7.42 13.61 -10.69
N PHE A 77 6.69 12.93 -11.57
CA PHE A 77 6.88 13.01 -13.02
C PHE A 77 5.57 12.63 -13.74
N PRO A 78 5.03 13.47 -14.65
CA PRO A 78 5.59 14.72 -15.19
C PRO A 78 5.54 15.92 -14.23
N GLU A 79 5.03 15.72 -13.01
CA GLU A 79 4.79 16.76 -12.01
C GLU A 79 3.71 17.75 -12.46
N LEU A 80 2.46 17.48 -12.09
CA LEU A 80 1.32 18.29 -12.50
C LEU A 80 1.42 19.73 -11.98
N ASN A 81 0.65 20.66 -12.58
CA ASN A 81 0.67 22.06 -12.18
C ASN A 81 0.26 22.25 -10.71
N ALA A 82 0.62 23.41 -10.15
CA ALA A 82 0.46 23.67 -8.72
C ALA A 82 -1.00 23.62 -8.24
N SER A 83 -1.97 24.04 -9.06
CA SER A 83 -3.39 24.05 -8.69
C SER A 83 -3.93 22.62 -8.54
N ILE A 84 -3.65 21.77 -9.53
CA ILE A 84 -4.05 20.36 -9.50
C ILE A 84 -3.40 19.63 -8.33
N ARG A 85 -2.09 19.83 -8.09
CA ARG A 85 -1.39 19.21 -6.95
C ARG A 85 -1.98 19.61 -5.60
N SER A 86 -2.38 20.87 -5.44
CA SER A 86 -3.00 21.36 -4.21
C SER A 86 -4.36 20.71 -3.98
N ALA A 87 -5.17 20.53 -5.03
CA ALA A 87 -6.45 19.81 -4.96
C ALA A 87 -6.28 18.30 -4.69
N MET A 88 -5.24 17.69 -5.26
CA MET A 88 -4.92 16.26 -5.11
C MET A 88 -4.29 15.90 -3.76
N MET A 89 -3.59 16.83 -3.11
CA MET A 89 -2.88 16.60 -1.86
C MET A 89 -3.77 16.01 -0.73
N PRO A 90 -4.95 16.57 -0.39
CA PRO A 90 -5.78 15.99 0.66
C PRO A 90 -6.26 14.58 0.32
N VAL A 91 -6.57 14.32 -0.96
CA VAL A 91 -6.96 12.99 -1.45
C VAL A 91 -5.81 12.00 -1.26
N HIS A 92 -4.59 12.37 -1.65
CA HIS A 92 -3.39 11.55 -1.47
C HIS A 92 -3.16 11.17 0.00
N ILE A 93 -3.24 12.16 0.89
CA ILE A 93 -3.02 11.97 2.32
C ILE A 93 -4.08 11.05 2.91
N PHE A 94 -5.36 11.29 2.59
CA PHE A 94 -6.47 10.49 3.08
C PHE A 94 -6.36 9.04 2.65
N PHE A 95 -6.24 8.77 1.34
CA PHE A 95 -6.19 7.40 0.84
C PHE A 95 -4.89 6.69 1.22
N GLY A 96 -3.78 7.42 1.34
CA GLY A 96 -2.56 6.86 1.90
C GLY A 96 -2.79 6.38 3.35
N LEU A 97 -3.40 7.21 4.20
CA LEU A 97 -3.69 6.83 5.58
C LEU A 97 -4.68 5.67 5.65
N LEU A 98 -5.73 5.70 4.81
CA LEU A 98 -6.71 4.62 4.68
C LEU A 98 -6.03 3.30 4.31
N ALA A 99 -5.16 3.30 3.29
CA ALA A 99 -4.42 2.11 2.89
C ALA A 99 -3.55 1.56 4.03
N PHE A 100 -2.90 2.44 4.81
CA PHE A 100 -2.12 2.04 5.96
C PHE A 100 -2.98 1.38 7.06
N VAL A 101 -4.08 2.03 7.46
CA VAL A 101 -5.01 1.48 8.47
C VAL A 101 -5.61 0.16 8.00
N LEU A 102 -6.04 0.08 6.74
CA LEU A 102 -6.59 -1.13 6.15
C LEU A 102 -5.56 -2.27 6.11
N SER A 103 -4.29 -1.96 5.84
CA SER A 103 -3.20 -2.95 5.87
C SER A 103 -2.96 -3.48 7.29
N VAL A 104 -3.01 -2.62 8.30
CA VAL A 104 -2.90 -3.03 9.72
C VAL A 104 -4.09 -3.92 10.11
N ALA A 105 -5.31 -3.51 9.81
CA ALA A 105 -6.51 -4.30 10.08
C ALA A 105 -6.45 -5.67 9.38
N THR A 106 -6.08 -5.69 8.10
CA THR A 106 -5.91 -6.92 7.32
C THR A 106 -4.87 -7.84 7.94
N ALA A 107 -3.72 -7.31 8.38
CA ALA A 107 -2.67 -8.10 9.02
C ALA A 107 -3.16 -8.75 10.33
N LEU A 108 -3.88 -7.99 11.17
CA LEU A 108 -4.46 -8.52 12.41
C LEU A 108 -5.48 -9.64 12.14
N ILE A 109 -6.41 -9.43 11.20
CA ILE A 109 -7.39 -10.46 10.81
C ILE A 109 -6.67 -11.71 10.25
N GLY A 110 -5.65 -11.53 9.42
CA GLY A 110 -4.87 -12.65 8.87
C GLY A 110 -4.14 -13.46 9.94
N LEU A 111 -3.53 -12.79 10.92
CA LEU A 111 -2.92 -13.46 12.07
C LEU A 111 -3.96 -14.23 12.88
N THR A 112 -5.15 -13.65 13.11
CA THR A 112 -6.26 -14.32 13.79
C THR A 112 -6.74 -15.56 13.01
N GLU A 113 -6.96 -15.45 11.70
CA GLU A 113 -7.33 -16.59 10.84
C GLU A 113 -6.30 -17.72 10.95
N LYS A 114 -5.00 -17.41 10.84
CA LYS A 114 -3.93 -18.42 10.98
C LYS A 114 -3.87 -19.02 12.37
N ALA A 115 -4.05 -18.23 13.43
CA ALA A 115 -4.08 -18.75 14.80
C ALA A 115 -5.27 -19.68 15.06
N ILE A 116 -6.41 -19.46 14.39
CA ILE A 116 -7.59 -20.33 14.48
C ILE A 116 -7.38 -21.62 13.67
N PHE A 117 -6.83 -21.53 12.46
CA PHE A 117 -6.69 -22.69 11.57
C PHE A 117 -5.53 -23.64 11.90
N VAL A 118 -4.53 -23.18 12.67
CA VAL A 118 -3.39 -24.01 13.09
C VAL A 118 -3.63 -24.68 14.45
N ARG A 119 -4.73 -24.35 15.13
CA ARG A 119 -5.24 -25.16 16.25
C ARG A 119 -5.88 -26.43 15.72
#